data_AF-A0A1Q3MMZ7-F1
#
_entry.id   AF-A0A1Q3MMZ7-F1
#
_cell.length_a   1.000
_cell.length_b   1.000
_cell.length_c   1.000
_cell.angle_alpha   90.00
_cell.angle_beta   90.00
_cell.angle_gamma   90.00
#
_symmetry.space_group_name_H-M   'P 1'
#
loop_
_entity.id
_entity.type
_entity.pdbx_description
1 polymer ?
#
loop_
_entity_poly.entity_id
_entity_poly.type
_entity_poly.pdbx_seq_one_letter_code
_entity_poly.pdbx_strand_id
1 'polypeptide(L)'
;MTSQQWNVAMEVVLEWGAQALAPVHERLAHRLPEMTAQEREALVSQCRMVTERAYDYAGKIKAGLMNNAIDALREEWPMLSQENAGHAFTQAMYYHWKDTGE
;
A
#
# COMPACT_ATOMS: atom_id res chain seq x y z
N MET A 1 4.48 16.12 6.42
CA MET A 1 4.56 14.81 5.75
C MET A 1 5.11 15.02 4.35
N THR A 2 6.26 14.44 4.04
CA THR A 2 6.89 14.54 2.70
C THR A 2 6.53 13.33 1.83
N SER A 3 6.73 13.45 0.51
CA SER A 3 6.58 12.32 -0.41
C SER A 3 7.51 11.15 -0.05
N GLN A 4 8.70 11.44 0.48
CA GLN A 4 9.62 10.40 0.96
C GLN A 4 9.05 9.64 2.16
N GLN A 5 8.56 10.36 3.18
CA GLN A 5 7.96 9.74 4.37
C GLN A 5 6.74 8.87 4.00
N TRP A 6 5.94 9.33 3.04
CA TRP A 6 4.82 8.57 2.51
C TRP A 6 5.26 7.25 1.87
N ASN A 7 6.25 7.29 0.97
CA ASN A 7 6.71 6.11 0.27
C ASN A 7 7.42 5.12 1.19
N VAL A 8 8.20 5.60 2.16
CA VAL A 8 8.77 4.73 3.20
C VAL A 8 7.65 4.02 3.96
N ALA A 9 6.55 4.70 4.27
CA ALA A 9 5.47 4.04 4.98
C ALA A 9 4.68 3.04 4.14
N MET A 10 4.49 3.33 2.85
CA MET A 10 3.94 2.36 1.90
C MET A 10 4.82 1.11 1.82
N GLU A 11 6.15 1.26 1.74
CA GLU A 11 7.08 0.12 1.75
C GLU A 11 6.86 -0.73 3.01
N VAL A 12 6.82 -0.11 4.20
CA VAL A 12 6.61 -0.84 5.45
C VAL A 12 5.24 -1.51 5.50
N VAL A 13 4.17 -0.87 5.03
CA VAL A 13 2.83 -1.49 4.97
C VAL A 13 2.80 -2.68 4.01
N LEU A 14 3.54 -2.61 2.91
CA LEU A 14 3.63 -3.64 1.88
C LEU A 14 4.69 -4.70 2.16
N GLU A 15 5.51 -4.59 3.21
CA GLU A 15 6.53 -5.60 3.53
C GLU A 15 5.91 -6.98 3.77
N TRP A 16 6.53 -8.02 3.18
CA TRP A 16 6.14 -9.42 3.27
C TRP A 16 7.25 -10.30 3.89
N GLY A 17 6.89 -11.55 4.24
CA GLY A 17 7.82 -12.55 4.74
C GLY A 17 8.23 -12.30 6.20
N ALA A 18 9.46 -12.71 6.56
CA ALA A 18 9.94 -12.62 7.94
C ALA A 18 9.97 -11.18 8.49
N GLN A 19 10.12 -10.19 7.62
CA GLN A 19 10.12 -8.77 8.00
C GLN A 19 8.71 -8.28 8.42
N ALA A 20 7.65 -8.90 7.89
CA ALA A 20 6.27 -8.56 8.26
C ALA A 20 5.85 -9.09 9.64
N LEU A 21 6.69 -9.90 10.30
CA LEU A 21 6.37 -10.52 11.60
C LEU A 21 6.32 -9.49 12.73
N ALA A 22 7.07 -8.39 12.61
CA ALA A 22 7.00 -7.30 13.57
C ALA A 22 5.79 -6.38 13.27
N PRO A 23 5.11 -5.84 14.29
CA PRO A 23 4.00 -4.91 14.09
C PRO A 23 4.39 -3.70 13.23
N VAL A 24 3.49 -3.27 12.35
CA VAL A 24 3.74 -2.15 11.41
C VAL A 24 4.16 -0.87 12.11
N HIS A 25 3.62 -0.61 13.31
CA HIS A 25 3.95 0.59 14.09
C HIS A 25 5.38 0.55 14.65
N GLU A 26 5.88 -0.63 15.03
CA GLU A 26 7.27 -0.81 15.48
C GLU A 26 8.24 -0.60 14.30
N ARG A 27 7.92 -1.20 13.15
CA ARG A 27 8.74 -1.07 11.92
C ARG A 27 8.79 0.38 11.43
N LEU A 28 7.66 1.09 11.44
CA LEU A 28 7.62 2.51 11.11
C LEU A 28 8.36 3.38 12.12
N ALA A 29 8.29 3.07 13.42
CA ALA A 29 9.05 3.81 14.41
C ALA A 29 10.56 3.70 14.19
N HIS A 30 11.03 2.56 13.66
CA HIS A 30 12.42 2.39 13.27
C HIS A 30 12.81 3.15 12.00
N ARG A 31 11.92 3.18 10.99
CA ARG A 31 12.20 3.80 9.67
C ARG A 31 11.94 5.30 9.63
N LEU A 32 11.04 5.81 10.48
CA LEU A 32 10.65 7.21 10.60
C LEU A 32 10.68 7.62 12.08
N PRO A 33 11.87 7.60 12.72
CA PRO A 33 12.03 7.88 14.15
C PRO A 33 11.71 9.33 14.52
N GLU A 34 11.78 10.26 13.57
CA GLU A 34 11.49 11.67 13.76
C GLU A 34 10.00 11.98 13.90
N MET A 35 9.14 11.06 13.46
CA MET A 35 7.69 11.22 13.55
C MET A 35 7.18 10.82 14.95
N THR A 36 6.07 11.42 15.37
CA THR A 36 5.33 10.97 16.54
C THR A 36 4.56 9.67 16.23
N ALA A 37 4.15 8.94 17.27
CA ALA A 37 3.32 7.76 17.10
C ALA A 37 1.98 8.07 16.41
N GLN A 38 1.38 9.22 16.73
CA GLN A 38 0.12 9.65 16.15
C GLN A 38 0.25 9.99 14.65
N GLU A 39 1.35 10.63 14.25
CA GLU A 39 1.62 10.90 12.83
C GLU A 39 1.87 9.61 12.05
N ARG A 40 2.61 8.65 12.63
CA ARG A 40 2.80 7.32 12.01
C ARG A 40 1.48 6.57 11.86
N GLU A 41 0.60 6.61 12.86
CA GLU A 41 -0.71 5.97 12.77
C GLU A 41 -1.58 6.61 11.67
N ALA A 42 -1.59 7.94 11.59
CA ALA A 42 -2.28 8.64 10.50
C ALA A 42 -1.71 8.27 9.11
N LEU A 43 -0.41 8.03 9.03
CA LEU A 43 0.27 7.57 7.82
C LEU A 43 -0.14 6.14 7.45
N VAL A 44 -0.14 5.21 8.42
CA VAL A 44 -0.63 3.83 8.23
C VAL A 44 -2.06 3.82 7.76
N SER A 45 -2.94 4.61 8.38
CA SER A 45 -4.34 4.68 7.99
C SER A 45 -4.49 5.12 6.54
N GLN A 46 -3.68 6.07 6.08
CA GLN A 46 -3.69 6.49 4.69
C GLN A 46 -3.12 5.43 3.74
N CYS A 47 -2.04 4.75 4.11
CA CYS A 47 -1.51 3.62 3.35
C CYS A 47 -2.54 2.48 3.20
N ARG A 48 -3.34 2.21 4.24
CA ARG A 48 -4.42 1.21 4.17
C ARG A 48 -5.46 1.56 3.11
N MET A 49 -5.84 2.83 2.99
CA MET A 49 -6.76 3.27 1.93
C MET A 49 -6.22 2.96 0.53
N VAL A 50 -4.91 3.10 0.31
CA VAL A 50 -4.25 2.73 -0.95
C VAL A 50 -4.37 1.22 -1.18
N THR A 51 -4.10 0.39 -0.17
CA THR A 51 -4.18 -1.07 -0.30
C THR A 51 -5.60 -1.57 -0.53
N GLU A 52 -6.59 -0.98 0.14
CA GLU A 52 -8.01 -1.28 -0.06
C GLU A 52 -8.43 -0.90 -1.48
N ARG A 53 -8.02 0.28 -1.96
CA ARG A 53 -8.34 0.70 -3.33
C ARG A 53 -7.65 -0.18 -4.37
N ALA A 54 -6.40 -0.58 -4.13
CA ALA A 54 -5.70 -1.52 -4.99
C ALA A 54 -6.45 -2.87 -5.09
N TYR A 55 -7.02 -3.34 -3.98
CA TYR A 55 -7.86 -4.53 -3.93
C TYR A 55 -9.14 -4.38 -4.76
N ASP A 56 -9.85 -3.26 -4.63
CA ASP A 56 -11.01 -2.95 -5.48
C ASP A 56 -10.64 -2.94 -6.97
N TYR A 57 -9.48 -2.38 -7.30
CA TYR A 57 -8.98 -2.32 -8.67
C TYR A 57 -8.58 -3.68 -9.21
N ALA A 58 -8.05 -4.57 -8.37
CA ALA A 58 -7.80 -5.96 -8.76
C ALA A 58 -9.10 -6.65 -9.21
N GLY A 59 -10.20 -6.46 -8.47
CA GLY A 59 -11.51 -6.98 -8.87
C GLY A 59 -12.02 -6.39 -10.19
N LYS A 60 -11.85 -5.08 -10.41
CA LYS A 60 -12.24 -4.42 -11.67
C LYS A 60 -11.40 -4.85 -12.86
N ILE A 61 -10.09 -5.02 -12.68
CA ILE A 61 -9.16 -5.52 -13.72
C ILE A 61 -9.59 -6.93 -14.12
N LYS A 62 -9.85 -7.80 -13.14
CA LYS A 62 -10.33 -9.16 -13.39
C LYS A 62 -11.67 -9.18 -14.14
N ALA A 63 -12.60 -8.29 -13.78
CA ALA A 63 -13.88 -8.14 -14.45
C ALA A 63 -13.80 -7.48 -15.85
N GLY A 64 -12.61 -7.08 -16.32
CA GLY A 64 -12.43 -6.36 -17.59
C GLY A 64 -13.00 -4.93 -17.58
N LEU A 65 -13.24 -4.35 -16.40
CA LEU A 65 -13.82 -3.02 -16.20
C LEU A 65 -12.74 -1.91 -16.05
N MET A 66 -11.48 -2.31 -15.95
CA MET A 66 -10.34 -1.42 -15.78
C MET A 66 -9.14 -2.05 -16.48
N ASN A 67 -8.24 -1.22 -17.02
CA ASN A 67 -7.04 -1.67 -17.72
C ASN A 67 -5.73 -1.16 -17.12
N ASN A 68 -5.78 -0.15 -16.24
CA ASN A 68 -4.58 0.49 -15.71
C ASN A 68 -4.75 0.93 -14.25
N ALA A 69 -4.65 -0.04 -13.34
CA ALA A 69 -4.80 0.20 -11.90
C ALA A 69 -3.64 1.01 -11.30
N ILE A 70 -2.41 0.84 -11.80
CA ILE A 70 -1.23 1.50 -11.25
C ILE A 70 -1.31 3.01 -11.49
N ASP A 71 -1.62 3.44 -12.71
CA ASP A 71 -1.75 4.87 -13.00
C ASP A 71 -2.96 5.46 -12.28
N ALA A 72 -4.09 4.75 -12.21
CA ALA A 72 -5.25 5.19 -11.45
C ALA A 72 -4.95 5.40 -9.94
N LEU A 73 -4.18 4.51 -9.32
CA LEU A 73 -3.72 4.69 -7.93
C LEU A 73 -2.86 5.95 -7.77
N ARG A 74 -2.00 6.25 -8.74
CA ARG A 74 -1.12 7.42 -8.68
C ARG A 74 -1.85 8.72 -9.00
N GLU A 75 -2.93 8.67 -9.77
CA GLU A 75 -3.83 9.82 -9.95
C GLU A 75 -4.56 10.16 -8.65
N GLU A 76 -5.04 9.15 -7.91
CA GLU A 76 -5.69 9.36 -6.60
C GLU A 76 -4.70 9.74 -5.49
N TRP A 77 -3.47 9.20 -5.54
CA TRP A 77 -2.40 9.51 -4.59
C TRP A 77 -1.12 9.94 -5.34
N PRO A 78 -0.99 11.23 -5.73
CA PRO A 78 0.15 11.72 -6.50
C PRO A 78 1.52 11.58 -5.84
N MET A 79 1.55 11.41 -4.52
CA MET A 79 2.78 11.16 -3.75
C MET A 79 3.25 9.70 -3.83
N LEU A 80 2.39 8.78 -4.29
CA LEU A 80 2.71 7.36 -4.40
C LEU A 80 3.71 7.12 -5.53
N SER A 81 4.84 6.51 -5.20
CA SER A 81 5.84 6.12 -6.19
C SER A 81 5.28 5.04 -7.12
N GLN A 82 5.83 4.99 -8.33
CA GLN A 82 5.46 3.95 -9.30
C GLN A 82 5.73 2.54 -8.76
N GLU A 83 6.84 2.36 -8.03
CA GLU A 83 7.21 1.11 -7.40
C GLU A 83 6.18 0.68 -6.35
N ASN A 84 5.83 1.57 -5.40
CA ASN A 84 4.86 1.25 -4.36
C ASN A 84 3.45 1.04 -4.90
N ALA A 85 3.05 1.78 -5.94
CA ALA A 85 1.79 1.54 -6.63
C ALA A 85 1.77 0.14 -7.29
N GLY A 86 2.85 -0.24 -7.96
CA GLY A 86 3.00 -1.57 -8.56
C GLY A 86 3.00 -2.69 -7.52
N HIS A 87 3.71 -2.52 -6.40
CA HIS A 87 3.71 -3.47 -5.30
C HIS A 87 2.33 -3.60 -4.67
N ALA A 88 1.66 -2.50 -4.31
CA ALA A 88 0.31 -2.52 -3.76
C ALA A 88 -0.66 -3.27 -4.68
N PHE A 89 -0.62 -2.99 -5.99
CA PHE A 89 -1.48 -3.67 -6.95
C PHE A 89 -1.15 -5.16 -7.12
N THR A 90 0.13 -5.53 -7.14
CA THR A 90 0.54 -6.94 -7.25
C THR A 90 0.04 -7.75 -6.05
N GLN A 91 0.15 -7.20 -4.84
CA GLN A 91 -0.36 -7.85 -3.64
C GLN A 91 -1.88 -7.93 -3.64
N ALA A 92 -2.55 -6.86 -4.04
CA ALA A 92 -4.00 -6.82 -4.19
C ALA A 92 -4.51 -7.90 -5.14
N MET A 93 -3.88 -8.08 -6.31
CA MET A 93 -4.20 -9.16 -7.25
C MET A 93 -4.04 -10.55 -6.60
N TYR A 94 -2.91 -10.76 -5.91
CA TYR A 94 -2.67 -12.02 -5.20
C TYR A 94 -3.76 -12.33 -4.17
N TYR A 95 -4.09 -11.38 -3.30
CA TYR A 95 -5.12 -11.56 -2.28
C TYR A 95 -6.51 -11.70 -2.89
N HIS A 96 -6.85 -10.88 -3.89
CA HIS A 96 -8.14 -10.96 -4.56
C HIS A 96 -8.36 -12.34 -5.20
N TRP A 97 -7.35 -12.87 -5.90
CA TRP A 97 -7.43 -14.23 -6.45
C TRP A 97 -7.54 -15.30 -5.38
N LYS A 98 -6.69 -15.24 -4.35
CA LYS A 98 -6.74 -16.15 -3.21
C LYS A 98 -8.11 -16.18 -2.53
N ASP A 99 -8.72 -15.02 -2.32
CA ASP A 99 -10.00 -14.88 -1.62
C ASP A 99 -11.20 -15.24 -2.51
N THR A 100 -11.08 -15.09 -3.83
CA THR A 100 -12.15 -15.43 -4.79
C THR A 100 -12.07 -16.84 -5.35
N GLY A 101 -11.01 -17.60 -5.04
CA GLY A 101 -10.90 -19.02 -5.36
C GLY A 101 -10.65 -19.33 -6.85
N GLU A 102 -10.00 -18.40 -7.55
CA GLU A 102 -9.52 -18.57 -8.93
C GLU A 102 -8.00 -18.49 -8.99
#